data_AF-T0L3H6-F1
#
_entry.id   AF-T0L3H6-F1
#
_cell.length_a   1.000
_cell.length_b   1.000
_cell.length_c   1.000
_cell.angle_alpha   90.00
_cell.angle_beta   90.00
_cell.angle_gamma   90.00
#
_symmetry.space_group_name_H-M   'P 1'
#
loop_
_entity.id
_entity.type
_entity.pdbx_description
1 polymer ?
#
loop_
_entity_poly.entity_id
_entity_poly.type
_entity_poly.pdbx_seq_one_letter_code
_entity_poly.pdbx_strand_id
1 'polypeptide(L)'
;MDMESFNVDVIEDGGPPGLAPQGQSVISCAVASAVLSVIIVGLRFYARLSPARLLGWEDAWILIAWIWSACQSAGMAIQVITGMGERYETLSVHQQQTFFKWSYITIIFYNLGLAFVKVSILLLYLRVLRDLNYRKACYIALSLVAVVSTWTVFSSVLFCLPFEKNWKPNAPGKCLDRGATWFANAAINIFTDFVILILPLPILPKIKQPRQQKISLYLIFALGFL
;
A
#
# COMPACT_ATOMS: atom_id res chain seq x y z
N MET A 1 -21.08 -47.47 19.17
CA MET A 1 -21.06 -48.06 20.50
C MET A 1 -19.67 -47.90 21.10
N ASP A 2 -19.20 -46.77 21.63
CA ASP A 2 -19.54 -45.34 21.72
C ASP A 2 -18.22 -44.71 22.25
N MET A 3 -17.71 -43.57 21.74
CA MET A 3 -18.05 -42.18 22.09
C MET A 3 -17.92 -41.85 23.59
N GLU A 4 -17.33 -40.69 23.89
CA GLU A 4 -17.06 -40.07 25.21
C GLU A 4 -15.69 -40.44 25.83
N SER A 5 -14.65 -39.62 25.69
CA SER A 5 -14.58 -38.26 26.27
C SER A 5 -13.57 -37.42 25.50
N PHE A 6 -14.10 -36.82 24.43
CA PHE A 6 -13.59 -35.58 23.82
C PHE A 6 -13.70 -34.50 24.90
N ASN A 7 -12.58 -34.19 25.57
CA ASN A 7 -12.59 -33.19 26.63
C ASN A 7 -12.80 -31.81 25.99
N VAL A 8 -13.98 -31.30 26.32
CA VAL A 8 -14.56 -30.02 25.97
C VAL A 8 -13.80 -28.95 26.75
N ASP A 9 -12.86 -28.27 26.09
CA ASP A 9 -12.37 -26.95 26.49
C ASP A 9 -12.62 -25.95 25.34
N VAL A 10 -13.81 -26.05 24.75
CA VAL A 10 -14.38 -24.97 23.95
C VAL A 10 -15.46 -24.34 24.83
N ILE A 11 -15.26 -23.04 25.10
CA ILE A 11 -16.21 -22.03 25.61
C ILE A 11 -16.36 -21.93 27.14
N GLU A 12 -15.43 -21.24 27.80
CA GLU A 12 -15.80 -20.25 28.83
C GLU A 12 -14.84 -19.06 28.84
N ASP A 13 -14.91 -18.24 27.78
CA ASP A 13 -14.65 -16.81 27.91
C ASP A 13 -15.78 -16.09 27.18
N GLY A 14 -16.81 -15.73 27.95
CA GLY A 14 -17.85 -14.77 27.54
C GLY A 14 -17.31 -13.34 27.43
N GLY A 15 -16.09 -13.18 26.92
CA GLY A 15 -15.42 -11.91 26.62
C GLY A 15 -15.16 -11.78 25.11
N PRO A 16 -15.06 -10.56 24.57
CA PRO A 16 -14.79 -10.38 23.14
C PRO A 16 -13.52 -11.17 22.75
N PRO A 17 -13.47 -11.80 21.55
CA PRO A 17 -12.37 -12.68 21.17
C PRO A 17 -11.03 -11.95 21.38
N GLY A 18 -10.25 -12.44 22.35
CA GLY A 18 -8.97 -11.86 22.69
C GLY A 18 -8.03 -12.01 21.51
N LEU A 19 -7.69 -10.90 20.85
CA LEU A 19 -6.74 -10.91 19.74
C LEU A 19 -5.42 -11.53 20.18
N ALA A 20 -4.88 -12.44 19.37
CA ALA A 20 -3.50 -12.91 19.50
C ALA A 20 -2.53 -11.71 19.63
N PRO A 21 -1.49 -11.78 20.46
CA PRO A 21 -0.58 -10.66 20.73
C PRO A 21 0.09 -10.09 19.46
N GLN A 22 0.29 -10.95 18.45
CA GLN A 22 0.78 -10.56 17.12
C GLN A 22 -0.25 -9.72 16.35
N GLY A 23 -1.53 -10.09 16.40
CA GLY A 23 -2.63 -9.34 15.79
C GLY A 23 -2.85 -7.98 16.44
N GLN A 24 -2.74 -7.88 17.76
CA GLN A 24 -2.87 -6.61 18.49
C GLN A 24 -1.83 -5.59 18.01
N SER A 25 -0.58 -6.02 17.88
CA SER A 25 0.52 -5.17 17.40
C SER A 25 0.25 -4.61 16.00
N VAL A 26 -0.28 -5.45 15.10
CA VAL A 26 -0.63 -5.05 13.72
C VAL A 26 -1.73 -3.99 13.71
N ILE A 27 -2.79 -4.16 14.52
CA ILE A 27 -3.87 -3.16 14.61
C ILE A 27 -3.35 -1.86 15.20
N SER A 28 -2.54 -1.90 16.26
CA SER A 28 -1.96 -0.69 16.85
C SER A 28 -1.16 0.12 15.83
N CYS A 29 -0.31 -0.54 15.03
CA CYS A 29 0.44 0.12 13.96
C CYS A 29 -0.47 0.65 12.84
N ALA A 30 -1.50 -0.11 12.44
CA ALA A 30 -2.46 0.31 11.41
C ALA A 30 -3.27 1.54 11.85
N VAL A 31 -3.72 1.59 13.10
CA VAL A 31 -4.46 2.73 13.65
C VAL A 31 -3.53 3.94 13.80
N ALA A 32 -2.33 3.77 14.34
CA ALA A 32 -1.37 4.86 14.50
C ALA A 32 -1.00 5.49 13.15
N SER A 33 -0.71 4.66 12.14
CA SER A 33 -0.41 5.13 10.78
C SER A 33 -1.62 5.78 10.11
N ALA A 34 -2.84 5.25 10.30
CA ALA A 34 -4.05 5.87 9.78
C ALA A 34 -4.30 7.26 10.40
N VAL A 35 -4.20 7.40 11.71
CA VAL A 35 -4.35 8.69 12.42
C VAL A 35 -3.29 9.69 11.93
N LEU A 36 -2.03 9.28 11.85
CA LEU A 36 -0.96 10.12 11.35
C LEU A 36 -1.22 10.56 9.91
N SER A 37 -1.71 9.66 9.05
CA SER A 37 -2.03 9.98 7.66
C SER A 37 -3.15 11.03 7.56
N VAL A 38 -4.19 10.94 8.39
CA VAL A 38 -5.31 11.89 8.43
C VAL A 38 -4.79 13.27 8.82
N ILE A 39 -3.94 13.34 9.84
CA ILE A 39 -3.35 14.60 10.32
C ILE A 39 -2.49 15.24 9.23
N ILE A 40 -1.61 14.48 8.58
CA ILE A 40 -0.72 15.00 7.52
C ILE A 40 -1.53 15.48 6.31
N VAL A 41 -2.51 14.70 5.85
CA VAL A 41 -3.36 15.08 4.71
C VAL A 41 -4.22 16.29 5.06
N GLY A 42 -4.81 16.32 6.26
CA GLY A 42 -5.57 17.46 6.76
C GLY A 42 -4.73 18.73 6.83
N LEU A 43 -3.52 18.65 7.37
CA LEU A 43 -2.59 19.77 7.42
C LEU A 43 -2.18 20.24 6.02
N ARG A 44 -1.97 19.31 5.08
CA ARG A 44 -1.63 19.61 3.69
C ARG A 44 -2.76 20.34 2.97
N PHE A 45 -4.02 19.94 3.20
CA PHE A 45 -5.19 20.67 2.69
C PHE A 45 -5.34 22.03 3.35
N TYR A 46 -5.22 22.12 4.67
CA TYR A 46 -5.31 23.37 5.42
C TYR A 46 -4.24 24.38 4.97
N ALA A 47 -2.98 23.95 4.84
CA ALA A 47 -1.88 24.79 4.38
C ALA A 47 -2.06 25.28 2.94
N ARG A 48 -2.74 24.51 2.08
CA ARG A 48 -3.04 24.92 0.70
C ARG A 48 -4.31 25.77 0.58
N LEU A 49 -5.23 25.67 1.54
CA LEU A 49 -6.41 26.53 1.62
C LEU A 49 -6.09 27.94 2.14
N SER A 50 -5.06 28.11 2.97
CA SER A 50 -4.90 29.33 3.78
C SER A 50 -4.11 30.49 3.14
N PRO A 51 -3.14 30.30 2.20
CA PRO A 51 -2.60 31.45 1.44
C PRO A 51 -2.47 31.28 -0.09
N ALA A 52 -2.62 30.09 -0.68
CA ALA A 52 -2.37 29.84 -2.10
C ALA A 52 -3.60 29.21 -2.79
N ARG A 53 -4.50 30.05 -3.33
CA ARG A 53 -5.74 29.68 -4.06
C ARG A 53 -5.51 28.88 -5.37
N LEU A 54 -4.75 27.80 -5.34
CA LEU A 54 -4.45 26.96 -6.50
C LEU A 54 -4.56 25.48 -6.11
N LEU A 55 -5.78 25.06 -5.74
CA LEU A 55 -6.16 23.65 -5.77
C LEU A 55 -5.91 23.14 -7.20
N GLY A 56 -4.87 22.33 -7.35
CA GLY A 56 -4.54 21.71 -8.64
C GLY A 56 -5.15 20.32 -8.73
N TRP A 57 -5.30 19.80 -9.95
CA TRP A 57 -5.68 18.40 -10.20
C TRP A 57 -4.79 17.40 -9.45
N GLU A 58 -3.55 17.78 -9.13
CA GLU A 58 -2.60 16.98 -8.34
C GLU A 58 -3.08 16.65 -6.92
N ASP A 59 -3.82 17.56 -6.28
CA ASP A 59 -4.31 17.37 -4.92
C ASP A 59 -5.47 16.33 -4.89
N ALA A 60 -6.20 16.18 -6.00
CA ALA A 60 -7.22 15.14 -6.15
C ALA A 60 -6.60 13.73 -6.19
N TRP A 61 -5.45 13.56 -6.88
CA TRP A 61 -4.73 12.28 -6.90
C TRP A 61 -4.23 11.87 -5.52
N ILE A 62 -3.85 12.83 -4.68
CA ILE A 62 -3.44 12.57 -3.29
C ILE A 62 -4.62 12.12 -2.44
N LEU A 63 -5.79 12.76 -2.61
CA LEU A 63 -7.00 12.32 -1.92
C LEU A 63 -7.41 10.91 -2.34
N ILE A 64 -7.36 10.61 -3.64
CA ILE A 64 -7.63 9.27 -4.15
C ILE A 64 -6.66 8.26 -3.52
N ALA A 65 -5.36 8.56 -3.51
CA ALA A 65 -4.36 7.71 -2.87
C ALA A 65 -4.65 7.49 -1.37
N TRP A 66 -5.05 8.55 -0.66
CA TRP A 66 -5.36 8.49 0.76
C TRP A 66 -6.62 7.65 1.06
N ILE A 67 -7.70 7.83 0.30
CA ILE A 67 -8.92 7.01 0.41
C ILE A 67 -8.56 5.54 0.24
N TRP A 68 -7.73 5.26 -0.76
CA TRP A 68 -7.31 3.91 -1.09
C TRP A 68 -6.42 3.28 -0.02
N SER A 69 -5.55 4.07 0.60
CA SER A 69 -4.80 3.68 1.80
C SER A 69 -5.70 3.43 3.01
N ALA A 70 -6.76 4.21 3.20
CA ALA A 70 -7.73 3.99 4.28
C ALA A 70 -8.49 2.67 4.09
N CYS A 71 -8.89 2.35 2.85
CA CYS A 71 -9.49 1.06 2.51
C CYS A 71 -8.55 -0.11 2.79
N GLN A 72 -7.24 0.03 2.48
CA GLN A 72 -6.25 -0.98 2.82
C GLN A 72 -6.18 -1.21 4.34
N SER A 73 -6.08 -0.14 5.14
CA SER A 73 -6.01 -0.24 6.61
C SER A 73 -7.25 -0.91 7.20
N ALA A 74 -8.43 -0.60 6.68
CA ALA A 74 -9.68 -1.27 7.08
C ALA A 74 -9.66 -2.78 6.72
N GLY A 75 -9.19 -3.14 5.53
CA GLY A 75 -9.06 -4.55 5.12
C GLY A 75 -8.04 -5.33 5.96
N MET A 76 -6.99 -4.66 6.45
CA MET A 76 -6.02 -5.27 7.38
C MET A 76 -6.64 -5.51 8.77
N ALA A 77 -7.45 -4.58 9.28
CA ALA A 77 -8.18 -4.78 10.54
C ALA A 77 -9.11 -6.00 10.48
N ILE A 78 -9.81 -6.18 9.34
CA ILE A 78 -10.67 -7.35 9.11
C ILE A 78 -9.84 -8.63 9.06
N GLN A 79 -8.66 -8.62 8.41
CA GLN A 79 -7.77 -9.78 8.38
C GLN A 79 -7.34 -10.23 9.77
N VAL A 80 -7.02 -9.29 10.66
CA VAL A 80 -6.68 -9.59 12.06
C VAL A 80 -7.84 -10.27 12.79
N ILE A 81 -9.07 -9.77 12.62
CA ILE A 81 -10.26 -10.38 13.24
C ILE A 81 -10.55 -11.77 12.66
N THR A 82 -10.20 -12.01 11.38
CA THR A 82 -10.34 -13.32 10.72
C THR A 82 -9.18 -14.28 11.00
N GLY A 83 -8.23 -13.89 11.88
CA GLY A 83 -7.17 -14.76 12.39
C GLY A 83 -5.76 -14.50 11.84
N MET A 84 -5.48 -13.29 11.35
CA MET A 84 -4.09 -12.87 11.08
C MET A 84 -3.30 -12.84 12.40
N GLY A 85 -2.30 -13.71 12.54
CA GLY A 85 -1.48 -13.84 13.74
C GLY A 85 -1.72 -15.12 14.55
N GLU A 86 -2.65 -15.97 14.14
CA GLU A 86 -2.85 -17.32 14.68
C GLU A 86 -2.20 -18.39 13.78
N ARG A 87 -1.93 -19.58 14.32
CA ARG A 87 -1.35 -20.67 13.54
C ARG A 87 -2.34 -21.13 12.48
N TYR A 88 -1.86 -21.34 11.25
CA TYR A 88 -2.68 -21.78 10.11
C TYR A 88 -3.55 -23.02 10.42
N GLU A 89 -3.04 -23.91 11.27
CA GLU A 89 -3.67 -25.17 11.66
C GLU A 89 -4.86 -25.01 12.62
N THR A 90 -4.95 -23.91 13.37
CA THR A 90 -6.05 -23.67 14.32
C THR A 90 -7.26 -22.99 13.69
N LEU A 91 -7.15 -22.56 12.43
CA LEU A 91 -8.15 -21.78 11.72
C LEU A 91 -9.18 -22.66 11.01
N SER A 92 -10.47 -22.35 11.19
CA SER A 92 -11.55 -22.99 10.42
C SER A 92 -11.38 -22.73 8.92
N VAL A 93 -11.77 -23.69 8.08
CA VAL A 93 -11.73 -23.56 6.61
C VAL A 93 -12.46 -22.31 6.13
N HIS A 94 -13.56 -21.91 6.78
CA HIS A 94 -14.28 -20.68 6.47
C HIS A 94 -13.50 -19.41 6.83
N GLN A 95 -12.77 -19.41 7.95
CA GLN A 95 -11.91 -18.30 8.35
C GLN A 95 -10.72 -18.17 7.39
N GLN A 96 -10.10 -19.29 7.01
CA GLN A 96 -9.00 -19.31 6.03
C GLN A 96 -9.44 -18.73 4.67
N GLN A 97 -10.59 -19.13 4.16
CA GLN A 97 -11.12 -18.60 2.90
C GLN A 97 -11.41 -17.11 2.96
N THR A 98 -11.97 -16.64 4.07
CA THR A 98 -12.28 -15.22 4.29
C THR A 98 -11.00 -14.40 4.40
N PHE A 99 -10.00 -14.90 5.13
CA PHE A 99 -8.68 -14.31 5.24
C PHE A 99 -8.00 -14.15 3.86
N PHE A 100 -7.95 -15.20 3.05
CA PHE A 100 -7.32 -15.11 1.71
C PHE A 100 -8.05 -14.11 0.79
N LYS A 101 -9.38 -14.05 0.85
CA LYS A 101 -10.17 -13.06 0.08
C LYS A 101 -9.82 -11.62 0.50
N TRP A 102 -9.80 -11.34 1.80
CA TRP A 102 -9.46 -10.00 2.28
C TRP A 102 -8.00 -9.65 2.05
N SER A 103 -7.08 -10.59 2.24
CA SER A 103 -5.65 -10.40 1.95
C SER A 103 -5.41 -10.02 0.49
N TYR A 104 -6.11 -10.69 -0.42
CA TYR A 104 -6.10 -10.39 -1.84
C TYR A 104 -6.66 -8.99 -2.15
N ILE A 105 -7.80 -8.61 -1.55
CA ILE A 105 -8.35 -7.26 -1.72
C ILE A 105 -7.33 -6.23 -1.22
N THR A 106 -6.81 -6.41 -0.02
CA THR A 106 -5.83 -5.51 0.60
C THR A 106 -4.55 -5.37 -0.23
N ILE A 107 -4.06 -6.42 -0.90
CA ILE A 107 -2.86 -6.32 -1.75
C ILE A 107 -3.10 -5.50 -3.01
N ILE A 108 -4.29 -5.60 -3.61
CA ILE A 108 -4.69 -4.74 -4.74
C ILE A 108 -4.78 -3.31 -4.24
N PHE A 109 -5.39 -3.11 -3.07
CA PHE A 109 -5.51 -1.78 -2.50
C PHE A 109 -4.11 -1.17 -2.27
N TYR A 110 -3.20 -1.91 -1.66
CA TYR A 110 -1.82 -1.48 -1.44
C TYR A 110 -1.09 -1.09 -2.74
N ASN A 111 -1.13 -1.93 -3.78
CA ASN A 111 -0.42 -1.66 -5.04
C ASN A 111 -0.93 -0.42 -5.77
N LEU A 112 -2.25 -0.24 -5.80
CA LEU A 112 -2.87 0.93 -6.42
C LEU A 112 -2.60 2.20 -5.59
N GLY A 113 -2.57 2.10 -4.26
CA GLY A 113 -2.17 3.21 -3.39
C GLY A 113 -0.75 3.68 -3.70
N LEU A 114 0.21 2.74 -3.79
CA LEU A 114 1.59 3.04 -4.21
C LEU A 114 1.64 3.69 -5.60
N ALA A 115 0.88 3.17 -6.56
CA ALA A 115 0.82 3.72 -7.92
C ALA A 115 0.36 5.20 -7.90
N PHE A 116 -0.73 5.51 -7.20
CA PHE A 116 -1.26 6.86 -7.11
C PHE A 116 -0.31 7.83 -6.40
N VAL A 117 0.40 7.38 -5.36
CA VAL A 117 1.43 8.19 -4.69
C VAL A 117 2.55 8.54 -5.66
N LYS A 118 3.09 7.55 -6.40
CA LYS A 118 4.15 7.75 -7.39
C LYS A 118 3.72 8.72 -8.49
N VAL A 119 2.51 8.54 -9.02
CA VAL A 119 1.91 9.44 -10.02
C VAL A 119 1.77 10.86 -9.48
N SER A 120 1.27 11.03 -8.26
CA SER A 120 1.13 12.35 -7.63
C SER A 120 2.48 13.08 -7.49
N ILE A 121 3.53 12.37 -7.06
CA ILE A 121 4.89 12.93 -6.95
C ILE A 121 5.40 13.37 -8.32
N LEU A 122 5.23 12.54 -9.35
CA LEU A 122 5.67 12.86 -10.73
C LEU A 122 4.92 14.05 -11.32
N LEU A 123 3.60 14.18 -11.05
CA LEU A 123 2.82 15.35 -11.46
C LEU A 123 3.31 16.61 -10.75
N LEU A 124 3.59 16.53 -9.45
CA LEU A 124 4.19 17.64 -8.69
C LEU A 124 5.54 18.05 -9.29
N TYR A 125 6.37 17.09 -9.71
CA TYR A 125 7.63 17.38 -10.40
C TYR A 125 7.41 18.08 -11.74
N LEU A 126 6.44 17.64 -12.55
CA LEU A 126 6.09 18.31 -13.81
C LEU A 126 5.63 19.76 -13.63
N ARG A 127 5.04 20.11 -12.48
CA ARG A 127 4.60 21.47 -12.14
C ARG A 127 5.74 22.34 -11.60
N VAL A 128 6.64 21.77 -10.80
CA VAL A 128 7.79 22.49 -10.22
C VAL A 128 8.91 22.68 -11.26
N LEU A 129 9.19 21.67 -12.06
CA LEU A 129 10.25 21.67 -13.06
C LEU A 129 9.76 22.33 -14.37
N ARG A 130 10.42 23.43 -14.76
CA ARG A 130 10.10 24.16 -16.01
C ARG A 130 10.93 23.76 -17.23
N ASP A 131 12.01 23.02 -17.02
CA ASP A 131 12.96 22.64 -18.07
C ASP A 131 12.45 21.44 -18.89
N LEU A 132 12.45 21.59 -20.22
CA LEU A 132 11.87 20.66 -21.18
C LEU A 132 12.52 19.27 -21.15
N ASN A 133 13.84 19.18 -20.95
CA ASN A 133 14.54 17.90 -20.94
C ASN A 133 14.13 17.06 -19.73
N TYR A 134 13.97 17.72 -18.58
CA TYR A 134 13.56 17.06 -17.35
C TYR A 134 12.06 16.75 -17.32
N ARG A 135 11.23 17.55 -18.00
CA ARG A 135 9.82 17.20 -18.21
C ARG A 135 9.67 15.93 -19.06
N LYS A 136 10.48 15.76 -20.10
CA LYS A 136 10.53 14.49 -20.87
C LYS A 136 10.89 13.31 -19.97
N ALA A 137 11.91 13.46 -19.12
CA ALA A 137 12.29 12.42 -18.16
C ALA A 137 11.17 12.08 -17.16
N CYS A 138 10.42 13.08 -16.67
CA CYS A 138 9.24 12.86 -15.83
C CYS A 138 8.14 12.08 -16.56
N TYR A 139 7.86 12.40 -17.84
CA TYR A 139 6.87 11.63 -18.61
C TYR A 139 7.32 10.19 -18.87
N ILE A 140 8.61 9.95 -19.10
CA ILE A 140 9.17 8.60 -19.23
C ILE A 140 8.98 7.85 -17.90
N ALA A 141 9.34 8.45 -16.76
CA ALA A 141 9.13 7.86 -15.45
C ALA A 141 7.64 7.58 -15.16
N LEU A 142 6.74 8.49 -15.58
CA LEU A 142 5.29 8.29 -15.46
C LEU A 142 4.81 7.09 -16.27
N SER A 143 5.29 6.93 -17.50
CA SER A 143 4.97 5.77 -18.33
C SER A 143 5.51 4.47 -17.72
N LEU A 144 6.71 4.49 -17.16
CA LEU A 144 7.31 3.34 -16.47
C LEU A 144 6.47 2.93 -15.26
N VAL A 145 6.09 3.90 -14.41
CA VAL A 145 5.22 3.65 -13.24
C VAL A 145 3.89 3.08 -13.69
N ALA A 146 3.25 3.64 -14.71
CA ALA A 146 1.98 3.13 -15.22
C ALA A 146 2.10 1.66 -15.68
N VAL A 147 3.16 1.32 -16.42
CA VAL A 147 3.40 -0.06 -16.89
C VAL A 147 3.65 -1.01 -15.72
N VAL A 148 4.51 -0.62 -14.77
CA VAL A 148 4.82 -1.44 -13.58
C VAL A 148 3.60 -1.64 -12.71
N SER A 149 2.83 -0.59 -12.42
CA SER A 149 1.62 -0.68 -11.61
C SER A 149 0.52 -1.51 -12.28
N THR A 150 0.40 -1.40 -13.62
CA THR A 150 -0.51 -2.28 -14.37
C THR A 150 -0.06 -3.72 -14.24
N TRP A 151 1.22 -4.00 -14.44
CA TRP A 151 1.79 -5.33 -14.28
C TRP A 151 1.56 -5.92 -12.88
N THR A 152 1.81 -5.16 -11.81
CA THR A 152 1.66 -5.67 -10.44
C THR A 152 0.21 -5.98 -10.10
N VAL A 153 -0.74 -5.18 -10.58
CA VAL A 153 -2.19 -5.44 -10.43
C VAL A 153 -2.58 -6.69 -11.21
N PHE A 154 -2.19 -6.80 -12.48
CA PHE A 154 -2.51 -7.98 -13.30
C PHE A 154 -1.85 -9.26 -12.78
N SER A 155 -0.59 -9.19 -12.36
CA SER A 155 0.14 -10.29 -11.73
C SER A 155 -0.53 -10.73 -10.44
N SER A 156 -1.02 -9.78 -9.63
CA SER A 156 -1.79 -10.09 -8.42
C SER A 156 -3.10 -10.79 -8.77
N VAL A 157 -3.80 -10.38 -9.83
CA VAL A 157 -5.11 -10.94 -10.22
C VAL A 157 -5.01 -12.30 -10.90
N LEU A 158 -4.01 -12.49 -11.75
CA LEU A 158 -3.81 -13.70 -12.56
C LEU A 158 -2.83 -14.69 -11.90
N PHE A 159 -2.64 -14.59 -10.59
CA PHE A 159 -1.66 -15.37 -9.82
C PHE A 159 -1.91 -16.89 -9.90
N CYS A 160 -3.17 -17.29 -9.98
CA CYS A 160 -3.62 -18.67 -10.13
C CYS A 160 -4.61 -18.76 -11.29
N LEU A 161 -4.45 -19.78 -12.13
CA LEU A 161 -5.39 -20.15 -13.18
C LEU A 161 -5.95 -21.55 -12.89
N PRO A 162 -7.26 -21.70 -12.63
CA PRO A 162 -8.30 -20.68 -12.55
C PRO A 162 -8.24 -19.86 -11.24
N PHE A 163 -8.77 -18.63 -11.28
CA PHE A 163 -8.80 -17.68 -10.15
C PHE A 163 -9.40 -18.27 -8.87
N GLU A 164 -10.34 -19.21 -9.01
CA GLU A 164 -11.00 -19.89 -7.89
C GLU A 164 -10.04 -20.70 -7.00
N LYS A 165 -8.89 -21.11 -7.55
CA LYS A 165 -7.84 -21.79 -6.79
C LYS A 165 -7.19 -20.90 -5.73
N ASN A 166 -7.33 -19.57 -5.84
CA ASN A 166 -6.81 -18.63 -4.86
C ASN A 166 -7.49 -18.79 -3.48
N TRP A 167 -8.78 -19.16 -3.44
CA TRP A 167 -9.52 -19.40 -2.18
C TRP A 167 -9.95 -20.87 -1.98
N LYS A 168 -9.90 -21.72 -3.01
CA LYS A 168 -10.12 -23.17 -2.89
C LYS A 168 -8.81 -23.93 -3.15
N PRO A 169 -8.02 -24.30 -2.12
CA PRO A 169 -6.75 -25.00 -2.30
C PRO A 169 -6.89 -26.34 -3.05
N ASN A 170 -8.07 -26.98 -2.98
CA ASN A 170 -8.36 -28.26 -3.63
C ASN A 170 -8.82 -28.15 -5.09
N ALA A 171 -8.92 -26.95 -5.67
CA ALA A 171 -9.34 -26.78 -7.06
C ALA A 171 -8.22 -27.17 -8.05
N PRO A 172 -8.55 -27.81 -9.19
CA PRO A 172 -7.58 -28.09 -10.25
C PRO A 172 -7.08 -26.78 -10.87
N GLY A 173 -5.77 -26.66 -11.08
CA GLY A 173 -5.15 -25.45 -11.63
C GLY A 173 -3.66 -25.32 -11.33
N LYS A 174 -2.99 -24.37 -11.99
CA LYS A 174 -1.59 -24.01 -11.73
C LYS A 174 -1.54 -22.60 -11.14
N CYS A 175 -0.75 -22.44 -10.09
CA CYS A 175 -0.42 -21.15 -9.50
C CYS A 175 1.06 -20.86 -9.72
N LEU A 176 1.41 -19.60 -9.89
CA LEU A 176 2.80 -19.15 -9.80
C LEU A 176 3.28 -19.26 -8.35
N ASP A 177 4.60 -19.36 -8.17
CA ASP A 177 5.19 -19.34 -6.84
C ASP A 177 4.91 -17.98 -6.16
N ARG A 178 4.25 -18.07 -4.99
CA ARG A 178 3.87 -16.91 -4.18
C ARG A 178 5.07 -16.10 -3.76
N GLY A 179 6.13 -16.77 -3.30
CA GLY A 179 7.33 -16.10 -2.83
C GLY A 179 8.03 -15.39 -3.97
N ALA A 180 8.35 -16.12 -5.04
CA ALA A 180 9.11 -15.57 -6.17
C ALA A 180 8.42 -14.35 -6.82
N THR A 181 7.12 -14.44 -7.07
CA THR A 181 6.37 -13.34 -7.71
C THR A 181 6.25 -12.13 -6.78
N TRP A 182 6.04 -12.37 -5.47
CA TRP A 182 5.93 -11.28 -4.49
C TRP A 182 7.27 -10.54 -4.32
N PHE A 183 8.37 -11.27 -4.18
CA PHE A 183 9.71 -10.68 -4.12
C PHE A 183 10.08 -9.93 -5.41
N ALA A 184 9.74 -10.48 -6.58
CA ALA A 184 9.97 -9.80 -7.85
C ALA A 184 9.19 -8.48 -7.94
N ASN A 185 7.90 -8.49 -7.60
CA ASN A 185 7.06 -7.30 -7.61
C ASN A 185 7.53 -6.25 -6.57
N ALA A 186 8.00 -6.70 -5.39
CA ALA A 186 8.58 -5.82 -4.39
C ALA A 186 9.86 -5.16 -4.90
N ALA A 187 10.77 -5.93 -5.50
CA ALA A 187 12.04 -5.43 -6.04
C ALA A 187 11.81 -4.39 -7.16
N ILE A 188 10.88 -4.66 -8.08
CA ILE A 188 10.53 -3.72 -9.16
C ILE A 188 9.93 -2.43 -8.58
N ASN A 189 9.04 -2.53 -7.58
CA ASN A 189 8.46 -1.35 -6.95
C ASN A 189 9.53 -0.49 -6.27
N ILE A 190 10.42 -1.10 -5.48
CA ILE A 190 11.53 -0.39 -4.83
C ILE A 190 12.45 0.26 -5.87
N PHE A 191 12.76 -0.45 -6.97
CA PHE A 191 13.56 0.10 -8.05
C PHE A 191 12.91 1.37 -8.65
N THR A 192 11.59 1.34 -8.90
CA THR A 192 10.89 2.54 -9.40
C THR A 192 10.91 3.70 -8.39
N ASP A 193 10.93 3.42 -7.09
CA ASP A 193 11.04 4.45 -6.06
C ASP A 193 12.41 5.14 -6.11
N PHE A 194 13.49 4.37 -6.27
CA PHE A 194 14.82 4.94 -6.48
C PHE A 194 14.89 5.81 -7.74
N VAL A 195 14.29 5.37 -8.85
CA VAL A 195 14.25 6.16 -10.09
C VAL A 195 13.57 7.50 -9.85
N ILE A 196 12.41 7.51 -9.18
CA ILE A 196 11.67 8.75 -8.87
C ILE A 196 12.48 9.65 -7.92
N LEU A 197 13.12 9.07 -6.90
CA LEU A 197 13.92 9.82 -5.93
C LEU A 197 15.18 10.44 -6.54
N ILE A 198 15.84 9.75 -7.45
CA ILE A 198 17.07 10.23 -8.09
C ILE A 198 16.77 11.29 -9.15
N LEU A 199 15.64 11.18 -9.86
CA LEU A 199 15.26 12.07 -10.96
C LEU A 199 15.46 13.59 -10.67
N PRO A 200 15.02 14.14 -9.53
CA PRO A 200 15.16 15.57 -9.22
C PRO A 200 16.54 15.97 -8.66
N LEU A 201 17.31 15.05 -8.06
CA LEU A 201 18.59 15.38 -7.38
C LEU A 201 19.59 16.12 -8.29
N PRO A 202 19.81 15.72 -9.56
CA PRO A 202 20.71 16.45 -10.47
C PRO A 202 20.22 17.84 -10.87
N ILE A 203 18.92 18.12 -10.72
CA ILE A 203 18.26 19.36 -11.16
C ILE A 203 18.22 20.39 -10.04
N LEU A 204 18.04 19.94 -8.80
CA LEU A 204 17.99 20.79 -7.60
C LEU A 204 19.07 21.88 -7.56
N PRO A 205 20.36 21.63 -7.84
CA PRO A 205 21.36 22.70 -7.82
C PRO A 205 21.10 23.81 -8.85
N LYS A 206 20.52 23.50 -10.00
CA LYS A 206 20.31 24.41 -11.14
C LYS A 206 19.06 25.29 -11.01
N ILE A 207 18.13 24.92 -10.13
CA ILE A 207 16.85 25.64 -9.96
C ILE A 207 17.06 26.93 -9.13
N LYS A 208 16.67 28.08 -9.71
CA LYS A 208 16.61 29.40 -9.03
C LYS A 208 15.35 29.55 -8.18
N GLN A 209 15.18 28.68 -7.17
CA GLN A 209 14.11 28.81 -6.17
C GLN A 209 14.66 29.47 -4.90
N PRO A 210 13.82 30.18 -4.12
CA PRO A 210 14.21 30.74 -2.83
C PRO A 210 14.76 29.65 -1.91
N ARG A 211 15.84 29.95 -1.17
CA ARG A 211 16.61 28.97 -0.38
C ARG A 211 15.75 28.10 0.54
N GLN A 212 14.66 28.65 1.09
CA GLN A 212 13.75 27.93 1.96
C GLN A 212 13.05 26.74 1.26
N GLN A 213 12.56 26.91 0.04
CA GLN A 213 11.93 25.81 -0.72
C GLN A 213 12.94 24.74 -1.14
N LYS A 214 14.19 25.17 -1.39
CA LYS A 214 15.29 24.27 -1.73
C LYS A 214 15.67 23.37 -0.55
N ILE A 215 15.70 23.92 0.67
CA ILE A 215 15.97 23.17 1.91
C ILE A 215 14.86 22.17 2.19
N SER A 216 13.57 22.56 2.04
CA SER A 216 12.46 21.62 2.22
C SER A 216 12.53 20.43 1.27
N LEU A 217 12.93 20.64 0.01
CA LEU A 217 13.16 19.54 -0.95
C LEU A 217 14.28 18.60 -0.48
N TYR A 218 15.43 19.14 -0.08
CA TYR A 218 16.53 18.30 0.44
C TYR A 218 16.15 17.52 1.70
N LEU A 219 15.38 18.12 2.62
CA LEU A 219 14.89 17.43 3.81
C LEU A 219 13.93 16.29 3.47
N ILE A 220 13.04 16.49 2.49
CA ILE A 220 12.14 15.42 2.03
C ILE A 220 12.94 14.28 1.37
N PHE A 221 13.98 14.58 0.59
CA PHE A 221 14.86 13.53 0.05
C PHE A 221 15.63 12.80 1.14
N ALA A 222 16.15 13.53 2.13
CA ALA A 222 16.87 12.93 3.26
C ALA A 222 15.96 12.01 4.08
N LEU A 223 14.71 12.42 4.33
CA LEU A 223 13.69 11.59 4.98
C LEU A 223 13.28 10.39 4.12
N GLY A 224 13.29 10.49 2.79
CA GLY A 224 13.03 9.35 1.90
C GLY A 224 14.15 8.32 1.84
N PHE A 225 15.36 8.67 2.29
CA PHE A 225 16.52 7.78 2.37
C PHE A 225 16.72 7.13 3.75
N LEU A 226 16.03 7.63 4.79
CA LEU A 226 16.11 7.15 6.18
C LEU A 226 14.96 6.16 6.47
#